data_AF-A0A0Q0RMQ8-F1
#
_entry.id   AF-A0A0Q0RMQ8-F1
#
_cell.length_a   1.000
_cell.length_b   1.000
_cell.length_c   1.000
_cell.angle_alpha   90.00
_cell.angle_beta   90.00
_cell.angle_gamma   90.00
#
_symmetry.space_group_name_H-M   'P 1'
#
loop_
_entity.id
_entity.type
_entity.pdbx_description
1 polymer ?
#
loop_
_entity_poly.entity_id
_entity_poly.type
_entity_poly.pdbx_seq_one_letter_code
_entity_poly.pdbx_strand_id
1 'polypeptide(L)'
;MKKLSKTLSVNDFEELYSELYSSKSPFDLVLPSSLKSLDFGITTLLIQYINTWFRLKSGNLILDVRDDLSDLEDIVKQDYIFPSLIMSWDRGIFDRNKNNIKSSIRPFNEQIIESMQSLENIPLFNKTFIRQKGLKSLLTCFDHLPPEKGYLDCFYLNQNFIPSEEYLSNSLEDTLDYVLSFNSKGKQNTKPIKNDLVSIIFELMKNTHDWARKDNKSITLRPNTRGLFIKFLKGSKESYTENYRDHKGLKTYFDSLIPNTKNEIYFIEISVFDSGIGFVKKYTSSNEDVEIDRQVKIIKQCLVKHNTSDKSLEKENKGIGLDKIMQILNHKGLFIIRTSNAFVFRNMKKDPHIVTNDEEDIELYDWYTSSNKSFTKFTECVGSNITIVYPIIIANE
;
A
#
# COMPACT_ATOMS: atom_id res chain seq x y z
N MET A 1 -12.43 7.50 -23.15
CA MET A 1 -12.50 6.39 -22.18
C MET A 1 -11.19 5.62 -22.26
N LYS A 2 -10.52 5.38 -21.13
CA LYS A 2 -9.28 4.59 -21.06
C LYS A 2 -9.59 3.27 -20.35
N LYS A 3 -9.34 2.16 -21.02
CA LYS A 3 -9.46 0.83 -20.43
C LYS A 3 -8.11 0.35 -19.94
N LEU A 4 -8.08 -0.10 -18.68
CA LEU A 4 -6.88 -0.68 -18.08
C LEU A 4 -6.78 -2.17 -18.40
N SER A 5 -5.54 -2.64 -18.54
CA SER A 5 -5.23 -4.06 -18.80
C SER A 5 -5.56 -4.92 -17.58
N LYS A 6 -5.90 -6.20 -17.83
CA LYS A 6 -6.01 -7.23 -16.77
C LYS A 6 -4.64 -7.69 -16.27
N THR A 7 -3.60 -7.51 -17.07
CA THR A 7 -2.23 -7.84 -16.73
C THR A 7 -1.45 -6.54 -16.64
N LEU A 8 -0.94 -6.25 -15.45
CA LEU A 8 -0.16 -5.05 -15.15
C LEU A 8 1.14 -5.48 -14.46
N SER A 9 2.23 -4.91 -14.94
CA SER A 9 3.55 -4.88 -14.34
C SER A 9 3.82 -3.49 -13.76
N VAL A 10 4.92 -3.36 -13.06
CA VAL A 10 5.34 -2.05 -12.55
C VAL A 10 5.64 -1.06 -13.68
N ASN A 11 6.17 -1.54 -14.82
CA ASN A 11 6.54 -0.72 -15.97
C ASN A 11 5.31 -0.08 -16.63
N ASP A 12 4.21 -0.82 -16.70
CA ASP A 12 2.96 -0.35 -17.30
C ASP A 12 2.41 0.89 -16.59
N PHE A 13 2.68 1.06 -15.29
CA PHE A 13 2.21 2.23 -14.55
C PHE A 13 2.83 3.53 -15.03
N GLU A 14 4.10 3.54 -15.44
CA GLU A 14 4.75 4.76 -15.92
C GLU A 14 4.14 5.23 -17.24
N GLU A 15 3.79 4.30 -18.14
CA GLU A 15 3.05 4.60 -19.36
C GLU A 15 1.66 5.16 -19.03
N LEU A 16 0.94 4.52 -18.10
CA LEU A 16 -0.37 4.98 -17.66
C LEU A 16 -0.32 6.41 -17.08
N TYR A 17 0.66 6.71 -16.24
CA TYR A 17 0.84 8.07 -15.71
C TYR A 17 1.21 9.07 -16.81
N SER A 18 2.13 8.71 -17.72
CA SER A 18 2.53 9.56 -18.85
C SER A 18 1.33 9.92 -19.74
N GLU A 19 0.46 8.95 -20.03
CA GLU A 19 -0.78 9.17 -20.75
C GLU A 19 -1.75 10.07 -19.98
N LEU A 20 -1.91 9.84 -18.67
CA LEU A 20 -2.79 10.64 -17.82
C LEU A 20 -2.41 12.13 -17.83
N TYR A 21 -1.12 12.43 -17.74
CA TYR A 21 -0.62 13.81 -17.74
C TYR A 21 -0.63 14.45 -19.14
N SER A 22 -0.34 13.68 -20.20
CA SER A 22 -0.35 14.20 -21.58
C SER A 22 -1.77 14.42 -22.13
N SER A 23 -2.78 13.75 -21.58
CA SER A 23 -4.18 13.95 -21.99
C SER A 23 -4.66 15.38 -21.73
N LYS A 24 -5.14 16.06 -22.78
CA LYS A 24 -5.68 17.43 -22.70
C LYS A 24 -7.09 17.50 -22.10
N SER A 25 -7.83 16.40 -22.07
CA SER A 25 -9.22 16.36 -21.61
C SER A 25 -9.43 15.27 -20.55
N PRO A 26 -10.41 15.46 -19.63
CA PRO A 26 -10.85 14.39 -18.75
C PRO A 26 -11.29 13.17 -19.55
N PHE A 27 -11.10 11.98 -18.98
CA PHE A 27 -11.53 10.74 -19.60
C PHE A 27 -12.10 9.77 -18.55
N ASP A 28 -13.13 9.03 -18.97
CA ASP A 28 -13.67 7.93 -18.17
C ASP A 28 -12.64 6.80 -18.05
N LEU A 29 -12.52 6.22 -16.84
CA LEU A 29 -11.59 5.14 -16.55
C LEU A 29 -12.35 3.82 -16.39
N VAL A 30 -12.01 2.82 -17.20
CA VAL A 30 -12.57 1.46 -17.10
C VAL A 30 -11.62 0.57 -16.33
N LEU A 31 -12.06 0.12 -15.16
CA LEU A 31 -11.29 -0.81 -14.34
C LEU A 31 -11.38 -2.23 -14.90
N PRO A 32 -10.28 -3.02 -14.86
CA PRO A 32 -10.35 -4.41 -15.25
C PRO A 32 -11.20 -5.16 -14.23
N SER A 33 -11.97 -6.17 -14.66
CA SER A 33 -12.75 -7.01 -13.74
C SER A 33 -11.91 -7.97 -12.88
N SER A 34 -10.62 -8.10 -13.20
CA SER A 34 -9.67 -8.94 -12.46
C SER A 34 -8.24 -8.48 -12.76
N LEU A 35 -7.34 -8.60 -11.79
CA LEU A 35 -5.90 -8.46 -12.02
C LEU A 35 -5.19 -9.80 -12.05
N LYS A 36 -4.28 -9.95 -13.01
CA LYS A 36 -3.30 -11.02 -13.09
C LYS A 36 -1.92 -10.40 -12.94
N SER A 37 -1.36 -10.49 -11.74
CA SER A 37 0.04 -10.15 -11.54
C SER A 37 0.67 -10.99 -10.43
N LEU A 38 1.95 -11.29 -10.64
CA LEU A 38 2.83 -11.90 -9.65
C LEU A 38 3.73 -10.85 -8.97
N ASP A 39 3.62 -9.58 -9.40
CA ASP A 39 4.48 -8.51 -8.90
C ASP A 39 3.99 -7.97 -7.54
N PHE A 40 4.93 -7.58 -6.69
CA PHE A 40 4.67 -6.95 -5.39
C PHE A 40 4.15 -5.53 -5.60
N GLY A 41 3.12 -5.14 -4.83
CA GLY A 41 2.62 -3.76 -4.82
C GLY A 41 1.71 -3.38 -5.99
N ILE A 42 1.45 -4.25 -6.98
CA ILE A 42 0.62 -3.91 -8.16
C ILE A 42 -0.79 -3.46 -7.78
N THR A 43 -1.42 -4.14 -6.82
CA THR A 43 -2.75 -3.77 -6.35
C THR A 43 -2.76 -2.33 -5.80
N THR A 44 -1.77 -1.98 -4.98
CA THR A 44 -1.72 -0.65 -4.34
C THR A 44 -1.19 0.43 -5.26
N LEU A 45 -0.30 0.11 -6.20
CA LEU A 45 0.08 0.99 -7.32
C LEU A 45 -1.13 1.31 -8.21
N LEU A 46 -2.01 0.34 -8.46
CA LEU A 46 -3.24 0.60 -9.20
C LEU A 46 -4.18 1.54 -8.43
N ILE A 47 -4.34 1.33 -7.12
CA ILE A 47 -5.11 2.25 -6.28
C ILE A 47 -4.50 3.66 -6.32
N GLN A 48 -3.17 3.78 -6.24
CA GLN A 48 -2.46 5.05 -6.33
C GLN A 48 -2.65 5.74 -7.69
N TYR A 49 -2.61 4.99 -8.79
CA TYR A 49 -2.90 5.49 -10.13
C TYR A 49 -4.35 6.00 -10.23
N ILE A 50 -5.33 5.23 -9.75
CA ILE A 50 -6.74 5.64 -9.76
C ILE A 50 -6.96 6.89 -8.91
N ASN A 51 -6.32 6.98 -7.74
CA ASN A 51 -6.34 8.19 -6.91
C ASN A 51 -5.75 9.39 -7.65
N THR A 52 -4.65 9.20 -8.37
CA THR A 52 -4.01 10.26 -9.17
C THR A 52 -4.92 10.72 -10.32
N TRP A 53 -5.49 9.78 -11.07
CA TRP A 53 -6.50 10.07 -12.09
C TRP A 53 -7.69 10.85 -11.53
N PHE A 54 -8.21 10.42 -10.37
CA PHE A 54 -9.34 11.06 -9.70
C PHE A 54 -9.03 12.52 -9.34
N ARG A 55 -7.81 12.82 -8.87
CA ARG A 55 -7.36 14.19 -8.55
C ARG A 55 -7.13 15.06 -9.77
N LEU A 56 -6.59 14.51 -10.86
CA LEU A 56 -6.11 15.31 -12.00
C LEU A 56 -7.12 15.44 -13.14
N LYS A 57 -7.72 14.33 -13.57
CA LYS A 57 -8.44 14.22 -14.87
C LYS A 57 -9.85 13.63 -14.73
N SER A 58 -10.47 13.89 -13.58
CA SER A 58 -11.87 13.66 -13.19
C SER A 58 -12.85 13.33 -14.33
N GLY A 59 -12.88 12.06 -14.76
CA GLY A 59 -13.94 11.48 -15.58
C GLY A 59 -14.81 10.54 -14.75
N ASN A 60 -15.65 9.74 -15.40
CA ASN A 60 -16.47 8.73 -14.73
C ASN A 60 -15.66 7.45 -14.48
N LEU A 61 -15.90 6.82 -13.33
CA LEU A 61 -15.38 5.47 -13.06
C LEU A 61 -16.35 4.44 -13.64
N ILE A 62 -15.83 3.57 -14.51
CA ILE A 62 -16.59 2.55 -15.21
C ILE A 62 -16.15 1.16 -14.75
N LEU A 63 -17.12 0.34 -14.34
CA LEU A 63 -16.90 -1.08 -14.06
C LEU A 63 -17.16 -1.91 -15.31
N ASP A 64 -16.23 -2.83 -15.57
CA ASP A 64 -16.34 -3.81 -16.65
C ASP A 64 -17.18 -5.02 -16.21
N VAL A 65 -18.50 -4.80 -16.07
CA VAL A 65 -19.51 -5.79 -15.64
C VAL A 65 -20.32 -6.31 -16.83
N ARG A 66 -20.97 -7.47 -16.65
CA ARG A 66 -21.96 -7.99 -17.61
C ARG A 66 -23.23 -7.15 -17.59
N ASP A 67 -23.98 -7.18 -18.70
CA ASP A 67 -25.23 -6.42 -18.85
C ASP A 67 -26.31 -6.86 -17.83
N ASP A 68 -26.27 -8.13 -17.39
CA ASP A 68 -27.18 -8.68 -16.38
C ASP A 68 -26.70 -8.46 -14.93
N LEU A 69 -25.53 -7.81 -14.75
CA LEU A 69 -24.87 -7.57 -13.47
C LEU A 69 -24.56 -8.85 -12.65
N SER A 70 -24.56 -10.03 -13.29
CA SER A 70 -24.35 -11.32 -12.59
C SER A 70 -22.96 -11.47 -11.96
N ASP A 71 -21.97 -10.72 -12.44
CA ASP A 71 -20.59 -10.71 -11.94
C ASP A 71 -20.26 -9.48 -11.07
N LEU A 72 -21.25 -8.65 -10.74
CA LEU A 72 -21.03 -7.38 -10.04
C LEU A 72 -20.40 -7.59 -8.65
N GLU A 73 -20.88 -8.57 -7.89
CA GLU A 73 -20.34 -8.87 -6.55
C GLU A 73 -18.85 -9.23 -6.59
N ASP A 74 -18.48 -10.14 -7.48
CA ASP A 74 -17.10 -10.60 -7.65
C ASP A 74 -16.16 -9.46 -8.08
N ILE A 75 -16.68 -8.54 -8.89
CA ILE A 75 -15.96 -7.35 -9.36
C ILE A 75 -15.80 -6.33 -8.22
N VAL A 76 -16.87 -6.00 -7.50
CA VAL A 76 -16.81 -5.04 -6.39
C VAL A 76 -15.85 -5.52 -5.29
N LYS A 77 -15.78 -6.83 -5.06
CA LYS A 77 -14.87 -7.46 -4.09
C LYS A 77 -13.39 -7.51 -4.52
N GLN A 78 -13.01 -7.00 -5.69
CA GLN A 78 -11.60 -6.86 -6.03
C GLN A 78 -10.94 -5.76 -5.19
N ASP A 79 -9.74 -6.04 -4.67
CA ASP A 79 -9.08 -5.19 -3.67
C ASP A 79 -8.81 -3.74 -4.13
N TYR A 80 -8.63 -3.51 -5.43
CA TYR A 80 -8.44 -2.18 -5.98
C TYR A 80 -9.75 -1.50 -6.39
N ILE A 81 -10.82 -2.26 -6.60
CA ILE A 81 -12.12 -1.73 -7.03
C ILE A 81 -12.82 -1.07 -5.85
N PHE A 82 -12.96 -1.78 -4.74
CA PHE A 82 -13.65 -1.26 -3.56
C PHE A 82 -13.18 0.15 -3.11
N PRO A 83 -11.88 0.40 -2.83
CA PRO A 83 -11.44 1.75 -2.44
C PRO A 83 -11.66 2.79 -3.53
N SER A 84 -11.54 2.40 -4.81
CA SER A 84 -11.78 3.28 -5.96
C SER A 84 -13.24 3.69 -6.09
N LEU A 85 -14.17 2.78 -5.79
CA LEU A 85 -15.61 3.05 -5.75
C LEU A 85 -15.95 4.08 -4.66
N ILE A 86 -15.43 3.88 -3.46
CA ILE A 86 -15.69 4.78 -2.33
C ILE A 86 -15.08 6.17 -2.59
N MET A 87 -13.89 6.24 -3.19
CA MET A 87 -13.27 7.50 -3.61
C MET A 87 -14.08 8.22 -4.69
N SER A 88 -14.74 7.49 -5.59
CA SER A 88 -15.46 8.06 -6.74
C SER A 88 -16.97 8.22 -6.53
N TRP A 89 -17.49 7.87 -5.35
CA TRP A 89 -18.92 7.69 -5.09
C TRP A 89 -19.80 8.89 -5.46
N ASP A 90 -19.34 10.10 -5.13
CA ASP A 90 -20.07 11.34 -5.38
C ASP A 90 -20.15 11.69 -6.87
N ARG A 91 -19.23 11.19 -7.70
CA ARG A 91 -19.20 11.41 -9.14
C ARG A 91 -20.06 10.42 -9.92
N GLY A 92 -20.58 9.39 -9.26
CA GLY A 92 -21.28 8.29 -9.92
C GLY A 92 -20.33 7.16 -10.33
N ILE A 93 -20.89 5.96 -10.39
CA ILE A 93 -20.22 4.75 -10.85
C ILE A 93 -21.06 4.19 -11.97
N PHE A 94 -20.43 3.83 -13.08
CA PHE A 94 -21.15 3.50 -14.30
C PHE A 94 -20.76 2.12 -14.83
N ASP A 95 -21.67 1.48 -15.56
CA ASP A 95 -21.36 0.33 -16.40
C ASP A 95 -20.82 0.78 -17.79
N ARG A 96 -20.53 -0.17 -18.67
CA ARG A 96 -20.08 0.11 -20.05
C ARG A 96 -21.11 0.87 -20.89
N ASN A 97 -22.39 0.74 -20.56
CA ASN A 97 -23.51 1.39 -21.22
C ASN A 97 -23.81 2.79 -20.63
N LYS A 98 -22.98 3.25 -19.69
CA LYS A 98 -23.12 4.52 -18.95
C LYS A 98 -24.38 4.59 -18.07
N ASN A 99 -24.92 3.46 -17.67
CA ASN A 99 -25.93 3.42 -16.63
C ASN A 99 -25.27 3.61 -15.26
N ASN A 100 -25.88 4.43 -14.40
CA ASN A 100 -25.39 4.59 -13.03
C ASN A 100 -25.78 3.36 -12.20
N ILE A 101 -24.78 2.62 -11.71
CA ILE A 101 -24.97 1.35 -11.01
C ILE A 101 -24.73 1.45 -9.50
N LYS A 102 -24.69 2.66 -8.93
CA LYS A 102 -24.44 2.85 -7.48
C LYS A 102 -25.45 2.13 -6.59
N SER A 103 -26.71 2.09 -6.98
CA SER A 103 -27.76 1.38 -6.22
C SER A 103 -27.46 -0.11 -6.13
N SER A 104 -27.03 -0.72 -7.24
CA SER A 104 -26.67 -2.14 -7.32
C SER A 104 -25.38 -2.47 -6.57
N ILE A 105 -24.44 -1.52 -6.49
CA ILE A 105 -23.16 -1.70 -5.79
C ILE A 105 -23.31 -1.58 -4.26
N ARG A 106 -24.23 -0.73 -3.78
CA ARG A 106 -24.34 -0.35 -2.36
C ARG A 106 -24.37 -1.54 -1.39
N PRO A 107 -25.17 -2.60 -1.61
CA PRO A 107 -25.21 -3.74 -0.69
C PRO A 107 -23.85 -4.44 -0.54
N PHE A 108 -23.09 -4.55 -1.63
CA PHE A 108 -21.76 -5.17 -1.61
C PHE A 108 -20.73 -4.29 -0.90
N ASN A 109 -20.80 -2.96 -1.08
CA ASN A 109 -19.95 -2.03 -0.33
C ASN A 109 -20.21 -2.11 1.18
N GLU A 110 -21.49 -2.20 1.59
CA GLU A 110 -21.86 -2.35 3.00
C GLU A 110 -21.31 -3.66 3.58
N GLN A 111 -21.47 -4.78 2.87
CA GLN A 111 -20.87 -6.06 3.26
C GLN A 111 -19.34 -6.00 3.41
N ILE A 112 -18.63 -5.33 2.50
CA ILE A 112 -17.18 -5.20 2.58
C ILE A 112 -16.78 -4.33 3.78
N ILE A 113 -17.46 -3.21 4.03
CA ILE A 113 -17.21 -2.36 5.20
C ILE A 113 -17.43 -3.16 6.49
N GLU A 114 -18.56 -3.87 6.59
CA GLU A 114 -18.86 -4.75 7.73
C GLU A 114 -17.77 -5.81 7.93
N SER A 115 -17.27 -6.43 6.84
CA SER A 115 -16.18 -7.40 6.93
C SER A 115 -14.85 -6.82 7.43
N MET A 116 -14.53 -5.57 7.09
CA MET A 116 -13.34 -4.90 7.61
C MET A 116 -13.53 -4.43 9.06
N GLN A 117 -14.77 -4.15 9.48
CA GLN A 117 -15.12 -3.80 10.86
C GLN A 117 -15.29 -5.01 11.78
N SER A 118 -15.49 -6.21 11.20
CA SER A 118 -15.63 -7.46 11.94
C SER A 118 -14.31 -8.10 12.36
N LEU A 119 -13.20 -7.37 12.21
CA LEU A 119 -11.85 -7.80 12.58
C LEU A 119 -11.56 -7.70 14.08
N GLU A 120 -12.48 -7.14 14.86
CA GLU A 120 -12.35 -7.03 16.30
C GLU A 120 -12.79 -8.31 17.01
N ASN A 121 -11.82 -9.06 17.56
CA ASN A 121 -12.03 -9.93 18.72
C ASN A 121 -12.02 -9.10 20.01
N ILE A 122 -12.84 -8.06 20.11
CA ILE A 122 -13.13 -7.49 21.42
C ILE A 122 -14.18 -8.42 22.05
N PRO A 123 -13.92 -9.05 23.22
CA PRO A 123 -14.82 -10.02 23.86
C PRO A 123 -16.24 -9.49 24.14
N LEU A 124 -16.45 -8.18 24.03
CA LEU A 124 -17.73 -7.51 24.24
C LEU A 124 -18.65 -7.50 23.02
N PHE A 125 -18.15 -7.77 21.79
CA PHE A 125 -18.93 -7.51 20.57
C PHE A 125 -19.28 -8.74 19.71
N ASN A 126 -18.83 -9.96 20.03
CA ASN A 126 -19.19 -11.20 19.32
C ASN A 126 -19.21 -11.07 17.77
N LYS A 127 -18.27 -10.31 17.18
CA LYS A 127 -18.19 -10.15 15.72
C LYS A 127 -17.53 -11.40 15.12
N THR A 128 -18.07 -11.89 14.00
CA THR A 128 -17.48 -13.03 13.27
C THR A 128 -16.48 -12.50 12.24
N PHE A 129 -15.22 -12.96 12.32
CA PHE A 129 -14.21 -12.66 11.32
C PHE A 129 -14.65 -13.16 9.93
N ILE A 130 -14.71 -12.27 8.94
CA ILE A 130 -15.09 -12.60 7.56
C ILE A 130 -13.82 -12.70 6.71
N ARG A 131 -13.56 -13.90 6.19
CA ARG A 131 -12.40 -14.17 5.32
C ARG A 131 -12.55 -13.48 3.97
N GLN A 132 -11.52 -12.77 3.54
CA GLN A 132 -11.38 -12.31 2.16
C GLN A 132 -10.89 -13.46 1.26
N LYS A 133 -11.01 -13.32 -0.07
CA LYS A 133 -10.63 -14.40 -1.00
C LYS A 133 -9.12 -14.57 -1.09
N GLY A 134 -8.60 -15.74 -0.69
CA GLY A 134 -7.17 -16.04 -0.69
C GLY A 134 -6.45 -15.50 0.55
N LEU A 135 -5.18 -15.85 0.73
CA LEU A 135 -4.41 -15.51 1.93
C LEU A 135 -3.96 -14.03 1.92
N LYS A 136 -4.92 -13.12 1.95
CA LYS A 136 -4.74 -11.67 1.90
C LYS A 136 -5.83 -10.95 2.67
N SER A 137 -5.59 -9.68 2.99
CA SER A 137 -6.55 -8.77 3.57
C SER A 137 -6.30 -7.34 3.09
N LEU A 138 -7.36 -6.69 2.62
CA LEU A 138 -7.40 -5.25 2.39
C LEU A 138 -8.18 -4.56 3.51
N LEU A 139 -7.58 -3.57 4.16
CA LEU A 139 -8.17 -2.73 5.18
C LEU A 139 -8.04 -1.26 4.76
N THR A 140 -9.15 -0.55 4.60
CA THR A 140 -9.14 0.83 4.12
C THR A 140 -9.98 1.76 4.98
N CYS A 141 -9.43 2.93 5.27
CA CYS A 141 -10.10 4.03 5.93
C CYS A 141 -10.46 5.12 4.90
N PHE A 142 -11.55 5.85 5.17
CA PHE A 142 -12.08 6.91 4.32
C PHE A 142 -12.50 8.12 5.17
N ASP A 143 -11.79 9.23 5.03
CA ASP A 143 -12.03 10.43 5.85
C ASP A 143 -13.32 11.18 5.47
N HIS A 144 -13.90 10.87 4.30
CA HIS A 144 -15.10 11.53 3.79
C HIS A 144 -16.40 10.80 4.11
N LEU A 145 -16.32 9.60 4.68
CA LEU A 145 -17.46 8.85 5.21
C LEU A 145 -17.72 9.20 6.68
N PRO A 146 -18.92 8.92 7.21
CA PRO A 146 -19.18 8.97 8.65
C PRO A 146 -18.14 8.13 9.42
N PRO A 147 -17.65 8.56 10.60
CA PRO A 147 -16.57 7.88 11.32
C PRO A 147 -16.83 6.38 11.54
N GLU A 148 -18.07 6.01 11.85
CA GLU A 148 -18.52 4.63 12.06
C GLU A 148 -18.51 3.75 10.81
N LYS A 149 -18.22 4.30 9.62
CA LYS A 149 -18.01 3.56 8.37
C LYS A 149 -16.65 3.85 7.73
N GLY A 150 -16.08 5.02 8.02
CA GLY A 150 -14.85 5.53 7.45
C GLY A 150 -13.60 5.15 8.22
N TYR A 151 -13.69 4.91 9.52
CA TYR A 151 -12.56 4.51 10.35
C TYR A 151 -12.70 3.06 10.81
N LEU A 152 -11.64 2.28 10.57
CA LEU A 152 -11.58 0.90 11.03
C LEU A 152 -11.07 0.86 12.46
N ASP A 153 -11.79 0.16 13.32
CA ASP A 153 -11.48 0.15 14.75
C ASP A 153 -10.09 -0.43 15.06
N CYS A 154 -9.58 -1.32 14.21
CA CYS A 154 -8.19 -1.82 14.33
C CYS A 154 -7.13 -0.72 14.22
N PHE A 155 -7.44 0.42 13.61
CA PHE A 155 -6.54 1.58 13.51
C PHE A 155 -7.03 2.80 14.31
N TYR A 156 -8.28 2.79 14.79
CA TYR A 156 -8.92 3.95 15.43
C TYR A 156 -9.69 3.57 16.69
N LEU A 157 -9.42 4.29 17.77
CA LEU A 157 -10.21 4.24 18.99
C LEU A 157 -10.81 5.62 19.24
N ASN A 158 -12.14 5.71 19.32
CA ASN A 158 -12.85 6.98 19.49
C ASN A 158 -12.41 8.05 18.47
N GLN A 159 -12.26 7.65 17.20
CA GLN A 159 -11.81 8.50 16.08
C GLN A 159 -10.36 8.99 16.15
N ASN A 160 -9.62 8.64 17.20
CA ASN A 160 -8.19 8.90 17.30
C ASN A 160 -7.41 7.69 16.80
N PHE A 161 -6.23 7.90 16.23
CA PHE A 161 -5.35 6.78 15.92
C PHE A 161 -5.01 6.01 17.20
N ILE A 162 -4.96 4.69 17.09
CA ILE A 162 -4.71 3.81 18.24
C ILE A 162 -3.39 4.16 18.96
N PRO A 163 -3.33 4.01 20.30
CA PRO A 163 -2.21 4.50 21.08
C PRO A 163 -1.00 3.58 21.09
N SER A 164 -1.14 2.29 20.71
CA SER A 164 -0.06 1.31 20.87
C SER A 164 -0.10 0.15 19.87
N GLU A 165 1.05 -0.47 19.66
CA GLU A 165 1.20 -1.72 18.90
C GLU A 165 0.47 -2.89 19.54
N GLU A 166 0.36 -2.91 20.88
CA GLU A 166 -0.38 -3.96 21.60
C GLU A 166 -1.86 -3.96 21.22
N TYR A 167 -2.48 -2.77 21.13
CA TYR A 167 -3.85 -2.64 20.66
C TYR A 167 -3.98 -3.20 19.24
N LEU A 168 -3.09 -2.79 18.33
CA LEU A 168 -3.09 -3.28 16.96
C LEU A 168 -2.90 -4.80 16.88
N SER A 169 -2.00 -5.35 17.69
CA SER A 169 -1.73 -6.79 17.75
C SER A 169 -3.00 -7.58 18.07
N ASN A 170 -3.78 -7.12 19.05
CA ASN A 170 -5.03 -7.76 19.44
C ASN A 170 -6.09 -7.58 18.34
N SER A 171 -6.23 -6.38 17.77
CA SER A 171 -7.23 -6.09 16.74
C SER A 171 -6.93 -6.72 15.37
N LEU A 172 -5.69 -7.11 15.09
CA LEU A 172 -5.31 -7.78 13.84
C LEU A 172 -5.04 -9.28 14.01
N GLU A 173 -5.22 -9.85 15.20
CA GLU A 173 -4.83 -11.25 15.49
C GLU A 173 -5.42 -12.23 14.46
N ASP A 174 -6.73 -12.21 14.25
CA ASP A 174 -7.42 -13.09 13.29
C ASP A 174 -7.01 -12.82 11.84
N THR A 175 -6.76 -11.55 11.49
CA THR A 175 -6.29 -11.18 10.15
C THR A 175 -4.92 -11.77 9.89
N LEU A 176 -4.00 -11.63 10.85
CA LEU A 176 -2.65 -12.16 10.74
C LEU A 176 -2.65 -13.69 10.78
N ASP A 177 -3.47 -14.32 11.62
CA ASP A 177 -3.64 -15.77 11.61
C ASP A 177 -4.19 -16.29 10.29
N TYR A 178 -5.14 -15.58 9.69
CA TYR A 178 -5.67 -15.93 8.40
C TYR A 178 -4.61 -15.84 7.30
N VAL A 179 -3.90 -14.72 7.20
CA VAL A 179 -2.84 -14.52 6.19
C VAL A 179 -1.70 -15.53 6.39
N LEU A 180 -1.35 -15.84 7.64
CA LEU A 180 -0.28 -16.78 8.00
C LEU A 180 -0.74 -18.25 8.07
N SER A 181 -2.00 -18.55 7.72
CA SER A 181 -2.57 -19.90 7.83
C SER A 181 -2.01 -20.92 6.85
N PHE A 182 -1.12 -20.52 5.94
CA PHE A 182 -0.44 -21.41 4.98
C PHE A 182 0.37 -22.52 5.65
N ASN A 183 0.68 -22.40 6.96
CA ASN A 183 1.44 -23.38 7.72
C ASN A 183 0.60 -24.05 8.82
N SER A 184 -0.17 -25.08 8.45
CA SER A 184 -1.03 -25.82 9.39
C SER A 184 -0.24 -26.61 10.45
N LYS A 185 1.02 -26.97 10.19
CA LYS A 185 1.92 -27.67 11.13
C LYS A 185 2.85 -26.74 11.93
N GLY A 186 3.10 -25.52 11.44
CA GLY A 186 4.02 -24.54 12.03
C GLY A 186 3.37 -23.35 12.72
N LYS A 187 2.13 -23.50 13.20
CA LYS A 187 1.51 -22.55 14.15
C LYS A 187 2.40 -22.24 15.36
N GLN A 188 3.38 -23.08 15.67
CA GLN A 188 4.25 -22.94 16.85
C GLN A 188 5.36 -21.87 16.75
N ASN A 189 5.54 -21.15 15.63
CA ASN A 189 6.59 -20.10 15.59
C ASN A 189 6.24 -18.85 14.74
N THR A 190 4.97 -18.53 14.55
CA THR A 190 4.56 -17.31 13.81
C THR A 190 4.57 -16.05 14.68
N LYS A 191 4.68 -16.17 16.00
CA LYS A 191 4.64 -15.02 16.93
C LYS A 191 5.71 -13.95 16.63
N PRO A 192 6.99 -14.28 16.40
CA PRO A 192 7.99 -13.26 16.03
C PRO A 192 7.63 -12.56 14.72
N ILE A 193 7.10 -13.30 13.74
CA ILE A 193 6.65 -12.74 12.47
C ILE A 193 5.48 -11.78 12.73
N LYS A 194 4.45 -12.19 13.48
CA LYS A 194 3.31 -11.33 13.83
C LYS A 194 3.76 -10.03 14.50
N ASN A 195 4.69 -10.10 15.46
CA ASN A 195 5.22 -8.92 16.14
C ASN A 195 5.88 -7.95 15.14
N ASP A 196 6.74 -8.46 14.26
CA ASP A 196 7.38 -7.66 13.21
C ASP A 196 6.33 -7.02 12.28
N LEU A 197 5.32 -7.78 11.85
CA LEU A 197 4.23 -7.30 11.00
C LEU A 197 3.43 -6.19 11.70
N VAL A 198 3.07 -6.38 12.96
CA VAL A 198 2.32 -5.39 13.76
C VAL A 198 3.10 -4.10 13.87
N SER A 199 4.38 -4.15 14.25
CA SER A 199 5.21 -2.95 14.37
C SER A 199 5.34 -2.22 13.03
N ILE A 200 5.54 -2.95 11.93
CA ILE A 200 5.58 -2.35 10.59
C ILE A 200 4.25 -1.67 10.25
N ILE A 201 3.13 -2.37 10.43
CA ILE A 201 1.80 -1.86 10.07
C ILE A 201 1.46 -0.63 10.92
N PHE A 202 1.73 -0.68 12.22
CA PHE A 202 1.47 0.42 13.14
C PHE A 202 2.16 1.70 12.67
N GLU A 203 3.47 1.64 12.43
CA GLU A 203 4.26 2.80 12.05
C GLU A 203 3.86 3.35 10.66
N LEU A 204 3.62 2.48 9.68
CA LEU A 204 3.18 2.92 8.35
C LEU A 204 1.78 3.54 8.38
N MET A 205 0.81 2.90 9.05
CA MET A 205 -0.55 3.42 9.14
C MET A 205 -0.60 4.72 9.95
N LYS A 206 0.21 4.84 11.01
CA LYS A 206 0.37 6.08 11.78
C LYS A 206 0.91 7.20 10.89
N ASN A 207 1.91 6.93 10.05
CA ASN A 207 2.42 7.92 9.10
C ASN A 207 1.32 8.39 8.11
N THR A 208 0.47 7.49 7.61
CA THR A 208 -0.66 7.94 6.78
C THR A 208 -1.66 8.79 7.56
N HIS A 209 -1.87 8.51 8.85
CA HIS A 209 -2.72 9.32 9.73
C HIS A 209 -2.17 10.73 9.93
N ASP A 210 -0.90 10.82 10.31
CA ASP A 210 -0.26 12.08 10.64
C ASP A 210 -0.09 12.98 9.40
N TRP A 211 0.19 12.37 8.24
CA TRP A 211 0.71 13.13 7.09
C TRP A 211 -0.18 13.13 5.85
N ALA A 212 -1.04 12.13 5.63
CA ALA A 212 -1.76 11.98 4.36
C ALA A 212 -3.18 12.59 4.32
N ARG A 213 -3.69 13.09 5.45
CA ARG A 213 -5.07 13.60 5.56
C ARG A 213 -5.23 15.05 5.11
N LYS A 214 -4.15 15.82 5.13
CA LYS A 214 -4.14 17.26 4.88
C LYS A 214 -3.09 17.64 3.85
N ASP A 215 -3.37 18.68 3.09
CA ASP A 215 -2.39 19.28 2.18
C ASP A 215 -1.27 20.05 2.92
N ASN A 216 -0.45 20.78 2.17
CA ASN A 216 0.64 21.62 2.69
C ASN A 216 0.13 22.88 3.42
N LYS A 217 -1.14 23.27 3.21
CA LYS A 217 -1.82 24.38 3.88
C LYS A 217 -2.68 23.91 5.06
N SER A 218 -2.54 22.66 5.48
CA SER A 218 -3.34 22.02 6.53
C SER A 218 -4.83 21.92 6.23
N ILE A 219 -5.23 21.99 4.96
CA ILE A 219 -6.61 21.78 4.52
C ILE A 219 -6.85 20.28 4.36
N THR A 220 -7.95 19.78 4.96
CA THR A 220 -8.34 18.37 4.84
C THR A 220 -8.64 18.01 3.39
N LEU A 221 -8.02 16.93 2.91
CA LEU A 221 -8.28 16.38 1.59
C LEU A 221 -9.62 15.63 1.59
N ARG A 222 -10.48 15.93 0.62
CA ARG A 222 -11.77 15.24 0.47
C ARG A 222 -12.09 14.98 -1.02
N PRO A 223 -12.51 13.76 -1.41
CA PRO A 223 -12.46 12.51 -0.63
C PRO A 223 -11.01 12.12 -0.30
N ASN A 224 -10.77 11.29 0.72
CA ASN A 224 -9.43 10.79 1.07
C ASN A 224 -9.52 9.36 1.58
N THR A 225 -8.62 8.52 1.09
CA THR A 225 -8.43 7.13 1.50
C THR A 225 -7.00 6.85 1.92
N ARG A 226 -6.86 5.91 2.85
CA ARG A 226 -5.62 5.36 3.40
C ARG A 226 -5.86 3.88 3.67
N GLY A 227 -4.91 3.01 3.41
CA GLY A 227 -5.16 1.58 3.56
C GLY A 227 -3.93 0.71 3.69
N LEU A 228 -4.16 -0.47 4.24
CA LEU A 228 -3.24 -1.59 4.34
C LEU A 228 -3.73 -2.70 3.40
N PHE A 229 -2.82 -3.20 2.59
CA PHE A 229 -2.96 -4.45 1.86
C PHE A 229 -1.89 -5.42 2.36
N ILE A 230 -2.30 -6.55 2.91
CA ILE A 230 -1.39 -7.60 3.37
C ILE A 230 -1.69 -8.90 2.63
N LYS A 231 -0.66 -9.60 2.16
CA LYS A 231 -0.82 -10.81 1.37
C LYS A 231 0.31 -11.79 1.62
N PHE A 232 -0.02 -13.07 1.70
CA PHE A 232 0.96 -14.16 1.64
C PHE A 232 1.24 -14.53 0.18
N LEU A 233 2.53 -14.68 -0.15
CA LEU A 233 2.99 -15.11 -1.46
C LEU A 233 3.92 -16.31 -1.31
N LYS A 234 3.78 -17.26 -2.23
CA LYS A 234 4.67 -18.40 -2.39
C LYS A 234 5.05 -18.58 -3.85
N GLY A 235 6.29 -18.97 -4.10
CA GLY A 235 6.79 -19.26 -5.44
C GLY A 235 8.19 -19.86 -5.38
N SER A 236 8.70 -20.37 -6.49
CA SER A 236 10.10 -20.81 -6.57
C SER A 236 11.02 -19.61 -6.76
N LYS A 237 12.30 -19.80 -6.42
CA LYS A 237 13.33 -18.77 -6.65
C LYS A 237 13.42 -18.38 -8.11
N GLU A 238 13.34 -19.35 -9.01
CA GLU A 238 13.42 -19.17 -10.45
C GLU A 238 12.25 -18.33 -10.96
N SER A 239 11.03 -18.60 -10.46
CA SER A 239 9.83 -17.84 -10.82
C SER A 239 9.97 -16.36 -10.46
N TYR A 240 10.41 -16.03 -9.24
CA TYR A 240 10.65 -14.64 -8.86
C TYR A 240 11.77 -14.01 -9.67
N THR A 241 12.88 -14.73 -9.88
CA THR A 241 14.04 -14.20 -10.62
C THR A 241 13.68 -13.89 -12.08
N GLU A 242 12.86 -14.73 -12.72
CA GLU A 242 12.40 -14.51 -14.09
C GLU A 242 11.39 -13.36 -14.18
N ASN A 243 10.41 -13.30 -13.26
CA ASN A 243 9.41 -12.22 -13.25
C ASN A 243 10.06 -10.84 -13.09
N TYR A 244 11.18 -10.76 -12.34
CA TYR A 244 11.91 -9.52 -12.11
C TYR A 244 13.22 -9.42 -12.89
N ARG A 245 13.40 -10.17 -13.98
CA ARG A 245 14.65 -10.20 -14.74
C ARG A 245 15.10 -8.83 -15.25
N ASP A 246 14.13 -7.96 -15.58
CA ASP A 246 14.35 -6.61 -16.08
C ASP A 246 14.53 -5.58 -14.95
N HIS A 247 14.33 -6.00 -13.69
CA HIS A 247 14.53 -5.20 -12.48
C HIS A 247 15.77 -5.68 -11.72
N LYS A 248 16.96 -5.25 -12.16
CA LYS A 248 18.27 -5.74 -11.66
C LYS A 248 18.37 -5.79 -10.14
N GLY A 249 17.86 -4.78 -9.43
CA GLY A 249 17.88 -4.70 -7.98
C GLY A 249 17.04 -5.77 -7.29
N LEU A 250 15.81 -5.99 -7.77
CA LEU A 250 14.92 -7.04 -7.27
C LEU A 250 15.42 -8.43 -7.64
N LYS A 251 15.88 -8.61 -8.87
CA LYS A 251 16.53 -9.86 -9.30
C LYS A 251 17.66 -10.24 -8.35
N THR A 252 18.56 -9.30 -8.05
CA THR A 252 19.69 -9.51 -7.12
C THR A 252 19.22 -9.90 -5.72
N TYR A 253 18.12 -9.30 -5.24
CA TYR A 253 17.51 -9.70 -3.98
C TYR A 253 17.03 -11.15 -3.99
N PHE A 254 16.21 -11.54 -4.96
CA PHE A 254 15.69 -12.91 -5.06
C PHE A 254 16.81 -13.94 -5.30
N ASP A 255 17.82 -13.61 -6.10
CA ASP A 255 19.02 -14.42 -6.32
C ASP A 255 19.78 -14.69 -5.00
N SER A 256 19.72 -13.78 -4.03
CA SER A 256 20.39 -13.94 -2.74
C SER A 256 19.63 -14.82 -1.74
N LEU A 257 18.37 -15.17 -2.02
CA LEU A 257 17.54 -15.93 -1.09
C LEU A 257 17.84 -17.43 -1.15
N ILE A 258 17.68 -18.07 0.00
CA ILE A 258 17.82 -19.51 0.17
C ILE A 258 16.40 -20.08 0.23
N PRO A 259 16.00 -20.95 -0.72
CA PRO A 259 14.69 -21.58 -0.69
C PRO A 259 14.61 -22.63 0.43
N ASN A 260 13.39 -23.03 0.78
CA ASN A 260 13.15 -24.15 1.69
C ASN A 260 13.43 -25.51 1.02
N THR A 261 13.27 -26.63 1.73
CA THR A 261 13.49 -27.99 1.17
C THR A 261 12.59 -28.35 0.00
N LYS A 262 11.49 -27.62 -0.23
CA LYS A 262 10.61 -27.78 -1.39
C LYS A 262 10.98 -26.88 -2.58
N ASN A 263 12.14 -26.21 -2.52
CA ASN A 263 12.57 -25.20 -3.47
C ASN A 263 11.60 -23.99 -3.57
N GLU A 264 10.90 -23.67 -2.48
CA GLU A 264 9.96 -22.54 -2.42
C GLU A 264 10.52 -21.41 -1.55
N ILE A 265 10.09 -20.19 -1.85
CA ILE A 265 10.32 -18.99 -1.06
C ILE A 265 8.96 -18.38 -0.69
N TYR A 266 8.82 -18.02 0.58
CA TYR A 266 7.60 -17.48 1.16
C TYR A 266 7.80 -16.02 1.57
N PHE A 267 6.79 -15.20 1.30
CA PHE A 267 6.79 -13.78 1.65
C PHE A 267 5.46 -13.35 2.24
N ILE A 268 5.52 -12.33 3.09
CA ILE A 268 4.41 -11.42 3.32
C ILE A 268 4.69 -10.12 2.58
N GLU A 269 3.77 -9.75 1.69
CA GLU A 269 3.67 -8.39 1.19
C GLU A 269 2.88 -7.56 2.19
N ILE A 270 3.45 -6.42 2.58
CA ILE A 270 2.77 -5.40 3.39
C ILE A 270 2.82 -4.11 2.56
N SER A 271 1.69 -3.71 2.00
CA SER A 271 1.58 -2.53 1.16
C SER A 271 0.66 -1.52 1.83
N VAL A 272 1.20 -0.38 2.24
CA VAL A 272 0.44 0.74 2.81
C VAL A 272 0.38 1.87 1.79
N PHE A 273 -0.83 2.36 1.54
CA PHE A 273 -1.07 3.40 0.54
C PHE A 273 -1.95 4.51 1.09
N ASP A 274 -1.85 5.69 0.48
CA ASP A 274 -2.71 6.82 0.76
C ASP A 274 -3.02 7.65 -0.50
N SER A 275 -3.98 8.57 -0.37
CA SER A 275 -4.38 9.54 -1.40
C SER A 275 -4.03 10.99 -1.03
N GLY A 276 -3.04 11.14 -0.14
CA GLY A 276 -2.51 12.39 0.37
C GLY A 276 -1.67 13.14 -0.66
N ILE A 277 -0.89 14.13 -0.21
CA ILE A 277 -0.02 14.92 -1.11
C ILE A 277 1.36 14.30 -1.37
N GLY A 278 1.70 13.19 -0.68
CA GLY A 278 3.01 12.54 -0.78
C GLY A 278 4.11 13.23 0.04
N PHE A 279 5.28 12.60 0.09
CA PHE A 279 6.36 12.99 1.03
C PHE A 279 6.95 14.35 0.67
N VAL A 280 7.29 14.55 -0.61
CA VAL A 280 8.00 15.72 -1.10
C VAL A 280 7.20 17.00 -0.88
N LYS A 281 5.93 17.00 -1.32
CA LYS A 281 5.04 18.17 -1.16
C LYS A 281 4.73 18.46 0.30
N LYS A 282 4.65 17.43 1.14
CA LYS A 282 4.43 17.62 2.58
C LYS A 282 5.66 18.24 3.25
N TYR A 283 6.85 17.76 2.93
CA TYR A 283 8.10 18.22 3.51
C TYR A 283 8.46 19.64 3.10
N THR A 284 8.38 19.93 1.79
CA THR A 284 8.76 21.26 1.26
C THR A 284 7.74 22.34 1.57
N SER A 285 6.50 21.97 1.92
CA SER A 285 5.37 22.90 2.05
C SER A 285 5.17 23.79 0.81
N SER A 286 5.65 23.33 -0.35
CA SER A 286 5.67 24.05 -1.63
C SER A 286 5.03 23.19 -2.72
N ASN A 287 4.55 23.85 -3.78
CA ASN A 287 4.07 23.21 -5.00
C ASN A 287 5.10 23.29 -6.14
N GLU A 288 6.32 23.76 -5.84
CA GLU A 288 7.40 23.85 -6.82
C GLU A 288 7.79 22.46 -7.34
N ASP A 289 8.20 22.42 -8.61
CA ASP A 289 8.80 21.21 -9.19
C ASP A 289 10.17 21.03 -8.54
N VAL A 290 10.30 19.96 -7.77
CA VAL A 290 11.53 19.61 -7.06
C VAL A 290 12.29 18.61 -7.91
N GLU A 291 13.57 18.89 -8.17
CA GLU A 291 14.44 17.96 -8.91
C GLU A 291 14.50 16.57 -8.25
N ILE A 292 14.59 15.52 -9.06
CA ILE A 292 14.44 14.14 -8.60
C ILE A 292 15.45 13.76 -7.51
N ASP A 293 16.70 14.20 -7.62
CA ASP A 293 17.73 13.94 -6.60
C ASP A 293 17.38 14.59 -5.26
N ARG A 294 16.78 15.79 -5.30
CA ARG A 294 16.29 16.46 -4.09
C ARG A 294 15.06 15.77 -3.51
N GLN A 295 14.16 15.25 -4.35
CA GLN A 295 13.02 14.43 -3.90
C GLN A 295 13.51 13.17 -3.18
N VAL A 296 14.49 12.45 -3.74
CA VAL A 296 15.06 11.27 -3.10
C VAL A 296 15.77 11.62 -1.80
N LYS A 297 16.50 12.74 -1.76
CA LYS A 297 17.09 13.24 -0.50
C LYS A 297 16.04 13.51 0.58
N ILE A 298 14.88 14.08 0.23
CA ILE A 298 13.76 14.26 1.17
C ILE A 298 13.25 12.89 1.67
N ILE A 299 13.13 11.90 0.79
CA ILE A 299 12.73 10.54 1.19
C ILE A 299 13.74 9.98 2.19
N LYS A 300 15.04 10.07 1.91
CA LYS A 300 16.10 9.64 2.86
C LYS A 300 15.97 10.36 4.21
N GLN A 301 15.72 11.66 4.19
CA GLN A 301 15.48 12.45 5.41
C GLN A 301 14.29 11.90 6.21
N CYS A 302 13.18 11.51 5.57
CA CYS A 302 12.05 10.88 6.26
C CYS A 302 12.40 9.51 6.89
N LEU A 303 13.42 8.81 6.40
CA LEU A 303 13.88 7.53 6.92
C LEU A 303 14.85 7.66 8.10
N VAL A 304 15.47 8.83 8.28
CA VAL A 304 16.38 9.11 9.38
C VAL A 304 15.63 9.32 10.69
N LYS A 305 16.19 8.79 11.79
CA LYS A 305 15.63 8.93 13.13
C LYS A 305 15.46 10.40 13.53
N HIS A 306 14.34 10.75 14.16
CA HIS A 306 14.00 12.09 14.66
C HIS A 306 13.91 13.22 13.62
N ASN A 307 13.92 12.92 12.32
CA ASN A 307 13.85 13.93 11.27
C ASN A 307 12.40 14.22 10.85
N THR A 308 11.59 14.76 11.76
CA THR A 308 10.24 15.23 11.46
C THR A 308 10.18 16.75 11.40
N SER A 309 9.39 17.30 10.46
CA SER A 309 9.17 18.74 10.32
C SER A 309 8.21 19.33 11.38
N ASP A 310 7.77 18.53 12.33
CA ASP A 310 6.81 18.92 13.37
C ASP A 310 7.52 19.61 14.55
N LYS A 311 7.02 20.79 14.96
CA LYS A 311 7.58 21.60 16.06
C LYS A 311 6.89 21.37 17.41
N SER A 312 5.94 20.43 17.49
CA SER A 312 5.16 20.13 18.70
C SER A 312 5.96 19.40 19.80
N LEU A 313 5.45 19.44 21.04
CA LEU A 313 6.04 18.88 22.28
C LEU A 313 6.22 17.35 22.28
N GLU A 314 5.75 16.63 21.24
CA GLU A 314 5.87 15.17 21.07
C GLU A 314 7.14 14.75 20.30
N LYS A 315 8.19 15.56 20.31
CA LYS A 315 9.44 15.30 19.56
C LYS A 315 10.14 13.99 19.94
N GLU A 316 9.97 13.50 21.17
CA GLU A 316 10.72 12.33 21.66
C GLU A 316 10.31 11.03 20.95
N ASN A 317 9.07 10.91 20.48
CA ASN A 317 8.56 9.70 19.79
C ASN A 317 8.33 9.90 18.28
N LYS A 318 8.41 11.14 17.77
CA LYS A 318 8.20 11.44 16.34
C LYS A 318 9.50 11.25 15.54
N GLY A 319 9.41 10.56 14.42
CA GLY A 319 10.54 10.29 13.52
C GLY A 319 11.31 9.01 13.82
N ILE A 320 10.79 8.11 14.65
CA ILE A 320 11.41 6.79 14.91
C ILE A 320 10.80 5.70 14.02
N GLY A 321 9.59 5.91 13.48
CA GLY A 321 8.80 4.85 12.86
C GLY A 321 9.45 4.17 11.65
N LEU A 322 9.92 4.95 10.67
CA LEU A 322 10.55 4.38 9.47
C LEU A 322 11.94 3.79 9.78
N ASP A 323 12.67 4.36 10.73
CA ASP A 323 13.93 3.81 11.27
C ASP A 323 13.69 2.44 11.92
N LYS A 324 12.67 2.32 12.76
CA LYS A 324 12.24 1.05 13.38
C LYS A 324 11.89 -0.01 12.34
N ILE A 325 11.20 0.36 11.25
CA ILE A 325 10.92 -0.55 10.14
C ILE A 325 12.22 -1.07 9.51
N MET A 326 13.19 -0.18 9.25
CA MET A 326 14.49 -0.60 8.71
C MET A 326 15.23 -1.53 9.68
N GLN A 327 15.17 -1.30 10.99
CA GLN A 327 15.73 -2.20 11.99
C GLN A 327 15.06 -3.59 11.94
N ILE A 328 13.73 -3.64 11.86
CA ILE A 328 12.98 -4.88 11.74
C ILE A 328 13.38 -5.64 10.47
N LEU A 329 13.55 -4.95 9.34
CA LEU A 329 13.87 -5.58 8.06
C LEU A 329 15.35 -5.90 7.87
N ASN A 330 16.20 -5.55 8.83
CA ASN A 330 17.65 -5.68 8.74
C ASN A 330 18.07 -7.11 8.32
N HIS A 331 18.97 -7.20 7.34
CA HIS A 331 19.47 -8.44 6.73
C HIS A 331 18.45 -9.34 5.98
N LYS A 332 17.18 -8.96 5.86
CA LYS A 332 16.16 -9.85 5.26
C LYS A 332 15.26 -9.23 4.20
N GLY A 333 14.69 -8.05 4.42
CA GLY A 333 13.56 -7.56 3.61
C GLY A 333 13.90 -6.66 2.42
N LEU A 334 12.88 -6.34 1.63
CA LEU A 334 12.88 -5.19 0.72
C LEU A 334 11.92 -4.12 1.23
N PHE A 335 12.30 -2.86 1.03
CA PHE A 335 11.49 -1.70 1.32
C PHE A 335 11.36 -0.85 0.06
N ILE A 336 10.16 -0.76 -0.50
CA ILE A 336 9.86 -0.11 -1.78
C ILE A 336 8.98 1.11 -1.52
N ILE A 337 9.30 2.24 -2.14
CA ILE A 337 8.58 3.51 -1.94
C ILE A 337 8.27 4.15 -3.30
N ARG A 338 7.00 4.47 -3.52
CA ARG A 338 6.52 5.28 -4.65
C ARG A 338 5.76 6.51 -4.14
N THR A 339 6.30 7.69 -4.40
CA THR A 339 5.65 8.98 -4.05
C THR A 339 6.16 10.10 -4.94
N SER A 340 5.31 11.07 -5.28
CA SER A 340 5.67 12.19 -6.17
C SER A 340 6.30 11.69 -7.48
N ASN A 341 7.52 12.07 -7.84
CA ASN A 341 8.23 11.57 -9.03
C ASN A 341 9.24 10.45 -8.70
N ALA A 342 9.37 10.07 -7.43
CA ALA A 342 10.33 9.09 -6.99
C ALA A 342 9.72 7.69 -6.94
N PHE A 343 10.49 6.72 -7.43
CA PHE A 343 10.24 5.29 -7.26
C PHE A 343 11.57 4.62 -6.91
N VAL A 344 11.71 4.26 -5.64
CA VAL A 344 12.98 3.78 -5.09
C VAL A 344 12.75 2.55 -4.23
N PHE A 345 13.81 1.77 -4.04
CA PHE A 345 13.80 0.65 -3.12
C PHE A 345 15.09 0.57 -2.31
N ARG A 346 15.02 -0.11 -1.16
CA ARG A 346 16.18 -0.51 -0.36
C ARG A 346 16.19 -2.03 -0.22
N ASN A 347 17.35 -2.62 -0.52
CA ASN A 347 17.62 -4.02 -0.28
C ASN A 347 18.33 -4.19 1.06
N MET A 348 17.58 -4.57 2.09
CA MET A 348 18.09 -4.65 3.47
C MET A 348 19.07 -5.81 3.68
N LYS A 349 19.14 -6.75 2.73
CA LYS A 349 20.11 -7.84 2.76
C LYS A 349 21.46 -7.41 2.16
N LYS A 350 21.43 -6.59 1.11
CA LYS A 350 22.64 -6.02 0.48
C LYS A 350 23.21 -4.88 1.34
N ASP A 351 22.34 -4.00 1.80
CA ASP A 351 22.70 -2.79 2.55
C ASP A 351 21.95 -2.80 3.89
N PRO A 352 22.51 -3.50 4.90
CA PRO A 352 21.94 -3.59 6.24
C PRO A 352 21.60 -2.22 6.83
N HIS A 353 20.69 -2.22 7.80
CA HIS A 353 20.35 -1.01 8.52
C HIS A 353 21.54 -0.51 9.34
N ILE A 354 21.82 0.78 9.23
CA ILE A 354 22.81 1.50 10.03
C ILE A 354 22.02 2.59 10.76
N VAL A 355 22.14 2.63 12.09
CA VAL A 355 21.56 3.71 12.88
C VAL A 355 22.38 4.97 12.61
N THR A 356 21.74 5.97 12.02
CA THR A 356 22.39 7.21 11.60
C THR A 356 21.43 8.40 11.75
N ASN A 357 22.01 9.58 11.91
CA ASN A 357 21.31 10.87 11.83
C ASN A 357 21.63 11.62 10.53
N ASP A 358 22.46 11.05 9.66
CA ASP A 358 22.83 11.61 8.36
C ASP A 358 22.04 10.90 7.27
N GLU A 359 21.26 11.66 6.48
CA GLU A 359 20.53 11.09 5.36
C GLU A 359 21.43 10.47 4.28
N GLU A 360 22.69 10.88 4.17
CA GLU A 360 23.60 10.35 3.15
C GLU A 360 23.98 8.89 3.40
N ASP A 361 23.92 8.43 4.65
CA ASP A 361 24.13 7.03 5.05
C ASP A 361 22.94 6.12 4.66
N ILE A 362 21.81 6.70 4.26
CA ILE A 362 20.63 5.94 3.84
C ILE A 362 20.76 5.59 2.36
N GLU A 363 21.01 4.31 2.09
CA GLU A 363 21.05 3.78 0.73
C GLU A 363 19.65 3.54 0.17
N LEU A 364 19.35 4.19 -0.96
CA LEU A 364 18.16 3.99 -1.78
C LEU A 364 18.59 3.83 -3.24
N TYR A 365 17.93 2.92 -3.93
CA TYR A 365 18.23 2.61 -5.32
C TYR A 365 17.04 2.98 -6.21
N ASP A 366 17.35 3.57 -7.36
CA ASP A 366 16.40 3.81 -8.43
C ASP A 366 15.78 2.51 -8.92
N TRP A 367 14.45 2.51 -9.07
CA TRP A 367 13.69 1.31 -9.43
C TRP A 367 14.13 0.63 -10.75
N TYR A 368 14.42 1.41 -11.79
CA TYR A 368 14.79 0.87 -13.10
C TYR A 368 16.29 0.55 -13.20
N THR A 369 17.12 1.53 -12.87
CA THR A 369 18.56 1.47 -13.12
C THR A 369 19.31 0.77 -12.00
N SER A 370 18.69 0.63 -10.83
CA SER A 370 19.35 0.16 -9.59
C SER A 370 20.57 1.01 -9.21
N SER A 371 20.61 2.27 -9.65
CA SER A 371 21.63 3.25 -9.27
C SER A 371 21.27 3.87 -7.92
N ASN A 372 22.26 4.12 -7.07
CA ASN A 372 22.12 4.91 -5.84
C ASN A 372 22.65 6.35 -6.01
N LYS A 373 23.07 6.73 -7.22
CA LYS A 373 23.65 8.06 -7.52
C LYS A 373 22.85 8.87 -8.53
N SER A 374 22.01 8.21 -9.31
CA SER A 374 21.24 8.82 -10.40
C SER A 374 19.84 8.23 -10.39
N PHE A 375 18.83 9.08 -10.31
CA PHE A 375 17.45 8.64 -10.16
C PHE A 375 16.62 9.01 -11.39
N THR A 376 15.76 8.10 -11.82
CA THR A 376 14.82 8.32 -12.90
C THR A 376 13.70 9.23 -12.38
N LYS A 377 13.41 10.33 -13.09
CA LYS A 377 12.24 11.16 -12.81
C LYS A 377 10.99 10.47 -13.39
N PHE A 378 10.26 9.72 -12.57
CA PHE A 378 8.98 9.13 -12.96
C PHE A 378 7.92 10.22 -13.09
N THR A 379 6.86 9.95 -13.84
CA THR A 379 5.69 10.83 -13.89
C THR A 379 5.10 10.97 -12.48
N GLU A 380 4.60 12.14 -12.13
CA GLU A 380 4.17 12.41 -10.77
C GLU A 380 2.94 11.55 -10.37
N CYS A 381 2.92 11.05 -9.13
CA CYS A 381 1.76 10.39 -8.53
C CYS A 381 1.26 11.13 -7.26
N VAL A 382 -0.01 10.95 -6.94
CA VAL A 382 -0.63 11.41 -5.69
C VAL A 382 -0.37 10.40 -4.57
N GLY A 383 -0.24 10.89 -3.34
CA GLY A 383 -0.06 10.09 -2.14
C GLY A 383 1.29 9.38 -2.06
N SER A 384 1.34 8.39 -1.18
CA SER A 384 2.45 7.45 -1.10
C SER A 384 1.95 6.01 -1.20
N ASN A 385 2.82 5.14 -1.72
CA ASN A 385 2.67 3.70 -1.68
C ASN A 385 3.99 3.11 -1.17
N ILE A 386 3.95 2.45 -0.02
CA ILE A 386 5.08 1.78 0.59
C ILE A 386 4.79 0.30 0.58
N THR A 387 5.65 -0.48 -0.07
CA THR A 387 5.55 -1.94 -0.15
C THR A 387 6.76 -2.57 0.52
N ILE A 388 6.50 -3.44 1.50
CA ILE A 388 7.49 -4.28 2.15
C ILE A 388 7.34 -5.70 1.64
N VAL A 389 8.47 -6.28 1.24
CA VAL A 389 8.59 -7.71 0.95
C VAL A 389 9.30 -8.36 2.14
N TYR A 390 8.51 -8.94 3.04
CA TYR A 390 9.00 -9.58 4.26
C TYR A 390 9.19 -11.08 4.01
N PRO A 391 10.44 -11.60 3.98
CA PRO A 391 10.66 -13.03 3.77
C PRO A 391 10.29 -13.83 5.02
N ILE A 392 9.70 -15.00 4.80
CA ILE A 392 9.41 -15.95 5.87
C ILE A 392 10.45 -17.08 5.79
N ILE A 393 11.27 -17.17 6.83
CA ILE A 393 12.21 -18.28 7.02
C ILE A 393 11.58 -19.23 8.03
N ILE A 394 11.23 -20.44 7.58
CA ILE A 394 10.74 -21.49 8.47
C ILE A 394 11.93 -22.32 8.88
N ALA A 395 12.27 -22.30 10.17
CA ALA A 395 13.23 -23.24 10.72
C ALA A 395 12.63 -24.66 10.64
N ASN A 396 13.33 -25.58 9.99
CA ASN A 396 12.99 -27.01 9.86
C ASN A 396 11.82 -27.35 8.92
N GLU A 397 11.79 -26.81 7.70
CA GLU A 397 11.27 -27.59 6.56
C GLU A 397 12.41 -28.06 5.69
#